data_AF-A0A7C6QSW4-F1
#
_entry.id   AF-A0A7C6QSW4-F1
#
_cell.length_a   1.000
_cell.length_b   1.000
_cell.length_c   1.000
_cell.angle_alpha   90.00
_cell.angle_beta   90.00
_cell.angle_gamma   90.00
#
_symmetry.space_group_name_H-M   'P 1'
#
loop_
_entity.id
_entity.type
_entity.pdbx_description
1 polymer ?
#
loop_
_entity_poly.entity_id
_entity_poly.type
_entity_poly.pdbx_seq_one_letter_code
_entity_poly.pdbx_strand_id
1 'polypeptide(L)'
;MPSHLGWVDFTEADRQRMLDVISLFREQDTLDELGIGSIRDAFANYFFPGTSTIQTRARYMLFVPWIYLNLEKKLARSKKLTSAEVAWKVRKEEIKLIHALLESDDTAGLIGKEAKEKLKRMPSSVYWGGLGTWGIRLFPGSQEQYHQFLCSSQSRRISLILDDNGDPVEGYQGENWDPGIPDPPEGFPRKASFALTREEATFLKDRIILYHKDSVLAYMVTSEKHFTEDFLWDSDLITDLPHLLQQIVYDARNFSELMHGAALLYNLMLAEKRGNPEWVEKYETLFRDWAERISLRMGELQLWHSKLEIFWRSQALEQAKIPRRTKLFVKGWLYHVFNENCLQDLALNRQVRELIRLREIQLKKGRARFTNQRALDLWGGASGTNQLDFRWSNATVIANDIIQGYYYGSDEDV
;
A
#
# COMPACT_ATOMS: atom_id res chain seq x y z
N MET A 1 20.97 -27.12 -29.95
CA MET A 1 19.70 -26.64 -29.36
C MET A 1 19.95 -25.24 -28.84
N PRO A 2 19.34 -24.19 -29.42
CA PRO A 2 19.59 -22.83 -28.98
C PRO A 2 18.78 -22.54 -27.71
N SER A 3 19.45 -21.99 -26.72
CA SER A 3 18.89 -21.60 -25.43
C SER A 3 18.04 -20.33 -25.61
N HIS A 4 16.73 -20.43 -25.46
CA HIS A 4 15.87 -19.26 -25.37
C HIS A 4 16.05 -18.60 -24.00
N LEU A 5 16.82 -17.51 -23.96
CA LEU A 5 16.78 -16.52 -22.87
C LEU A 5 15.49 -15.71 -23.05
N GLY A 6 14.43 -16.13 -22.37
CA GLY A 6 13.23 -15.31 -22.21
C GLY A 6 13.55 -14.16 -21.27
N TRP A 7 13.65 -12.95 -21.81
CA TRP A 7 13.60 -11.73 -21.01
C TRP A 7 12.22 -11.68 -20.36
N VAL A 8 12.18 -11.71 -19.03
CA VAL A 8 10.96 -11.51 -18.25
C VAL A 8 10.84 -10.01 -18.07
N ASP A 9 10.04 -9.36 -18.91
CA ASP A 9 9.66 -7.96 -18.71
C ASP A 9 8.68 -7.88 -17.54
N PHE A 10 9.06 -7.11 -16.51
CA PHE A 10 8.20 -6.83 -15.36
C PHE A 10 7.37 -5.60 -15.69
N THR A 11 6.03 -5.72 -15.68
CA THR A 11 5.15 -4.55 -15.75
C THR A 11 5.41 -3.62 -14.56
N GLU A 12 5.15 -2.30 -14.69
CA GLU A 12 5.33 -1.35 -13.58
C GLU A 12 4.52 -1.76 -12.34
N ALA A 13 3.34 -2.36 -12.54
CA ALA A 13 2.52 -2.93 -11.47
C ALA A 13 3.19 -4.16 -10.81
N ASP A 14 3.87 -5.02 -11.58
CA ASP A 14 4.63 -6.16 -11.04
C ASP A 14 5.91 -5.71 -10.35
N ARG A 15 6.55 -4.64 -10.84
CA ARG A 15 7.71 -4.03 -10.20
C ARG A 15 7.34 -3.34 -8.90
N GLN A 16 6.26 -2.55 -8.89
CA GLN A 16 5.72 -1.94 -7.68
C GLN A 16 5.34 -3.02 -6.66
N ARG A 17 4.64 -4.09 -7.07
CA ARG A 17 4.36 -5.24 -6.20
C ARG A 17 5.62 -5.91 -5.67
N MET A 18 6.62 -6.16 -6.52
CA MET A 18 7.88 -6.80 -6.13
C MET A 18 8.71 -5.90 -5.19
N LEU A 19 8.62 -4.58 -5.35
CA LEU A 19 9.30 -3.60 -4.50
C LEU A 19 8.52 -3.36 -3.20
N ASP A 20 7.19 -3.31 -3.21
CA ASP A 20 6.37 -3.28 -2.00
C ASP A 20 6.69 -4.49 -1.13
N VAL A 21 6.80 -5.68 -1.72
CA VAL A 21 7.27 -6.91 -1.06
C VAL A 21 8.63 -6.74 -0.37
N ILE A 22 9.56 -5.95 -0.94
CA ILE A 22 10.87 -5.69 -0.33
C ILE A 22 10.78 -4.72 0.88
N SER A 23 9.85 -3.77 0.89
CA SER A 23 9.58 -2.88 2.04
C SER A 23 8.80 -3.57 3.16
N LEU A 24 7.96 -4.56 2.84
CA LEU A 24 7.33 -5.43 3.84
C LEU A 24 8.37 -6.14 4.72
N PHE A 25 9.63 -6.27 4.29
CA PHE A 25 10.70 -6.84 5.13
C PHE A 25 11.23 -5.91 6.22
N ARG A 26 10.85 -4.61 6.24
CA ARG A 26 11.27 -3.67 7.30
C ARG A 26 10.17 -3.38 8.32
N GLU A 27 8.91 -3.42 7.91
CA GLU A 27 7.78 -3.40 8.82
C GLU A 27 7.50 -4.84 9.26
N GLN A 28 7.78 -5.17 10.53
CA GLN A 28 7.54 -6.51 11.07
C GLN A 28 6.06 -6.96 10.92
N ASP A 29 5.15 -6.01 10.71
CA ASP A 29 3.70 -6.21 10.73
C ASP A 29 3.05 -6.42 9.35
N THR A 30 3.75 -6.13 8.24
CA THR A 30 3.14 -6.17 6.89
C THR A 30 3.63 -7.33 6.01
N LEU A 31 4.42 -8.26 6.58
CA LEU A 31 4.86 -9.48 5.89
C LEU A 31 3.67 -10.38 5.53
N ASP A 32 3.57 -10.73 4.24
CA ASP A 32 2.60 -11.71 3.76
C ASP A 32 3.06 -13.14 4.10
N GLU A 33 2.85 -13.52 5.34
CA GLU A 33 3.27 -14.80 5.92
C GLU A 33 2.47 -16.00 5.37
N LEU A 34 1.19 -15.76 5.08
CA LEU A 34 0.24 -16.79 4.63
C LEU A 34 -0.19 -16.61 3.16
N GLY A 35 0.43 -15.69 2.43
CA GLY A 35 0.24 -15.54 0.98
C GLY A 35 -1.12 -14.94 0.60
N ILE A 36 -1.70 -14.11 1.46
CA ILE A 36 -2.99 -13.42 1.29
C ILE A 36 -2.81 -11.94 0.89
N GLY A 37 -1.58 -11.49 0.70
CA GLY A 37 -1.24 -10.11 0.34
C GLY A 37 -1.89 -9.65 -0.95
N SER A 38 -2.07 -10.53 -1.94
CA SER A 38 -2.80 -10.19 -3.16
C SER A 38 -4.27 -9.83 -2.93
N ILE A 39 -4.92 -10.44 -1.91
CA ILE A 39 -6.30 -10.12 -1.54
C ILE A 39 -6.33 -8.81 -0.76
N ARG A 40 -5.41 -8.63 0.19
CA ARG A 40 -5.23 -7.37 0.93
C ARG A 40 -5.03 -6.20 -0.02
N ASP A 41 -4.09 -6.32 -0.96
CA ASP A 41 -3.74 -5.25 -1.88
C ASP A 41 -4.88 -4.95 -2.88
N ALA A 42 -5.68 -5.95 -3.24
CA ALA A 42 -6.86 -5.77 -4.07
C ALA A 42 -7.91 -4.87 -3.39
N PHE A 43 -8.27 -5.19 -2.15
CA PHE A 43 -9.17 -4.34 -1.36
C PHE A 43 -8.57 -2.95 -1.10
N ALA A 44 -7.29 -2.89 -0.70
CA ALA A 44 -6.62 -1.63 -0.42
C ALA A 44 -6.59 -0.70 -1.64
N ASN A 45 -6.29 -1.23 -2.83
CA ASN A 45 -6.29 -0.43 -4.06
C ASN A 45 -7.70 -0.02 -4.51
N TYR A 46 -8.72 -0.84 -4.20
CA TYR A 46 -10.11 -0.52 -4.50
C TYR A 46 -10.66 0.58 -3.59
N PHE A 47 -10.33 0.54 -2.30
CA PHE A 47 -10.77 1.55 -1.32
C PHE A 47 -9.94 2.83 -1.39
N PHE A 48 -8.61 2.71 -1.46
CA PHE A 48 -7.66 3.80 -1.32
C PHE A 48 -6.68 3.87 -2.50
N PRO A 49 -7.18 4.12 -3.73
CA PRO A 49 -6.36 4.14 -4.92
C PRO A 49 -5.26 5.21 -4.80
N GLY A 50 -4.04 4.84 -5.21
CA GLY A 50 -2.87 5.72 -5.19
C GLY A 50 -2.14 5.81 -3.83
N THR A 51 -2.64 5.10 -2.81
CA THR A 51 -1.98 5.00 -1.50
C THR A 51 -1.10 3.76 -1.37
N SER A 52 -0.08 3.82 -0.51
CA SER A 52 0.75 2.65 -0.16
C SER A 52 1.10 2.64 1.33
N THR A 53 1.53 1.50 1.86
CA THR A 53 1.88 1.37 3.28
C THR A 53 3.11 2.20 3.68
N ILE A 54 3.93 2.61 2.71
CA ILE A 54 5.16 3.40 2.93
C ILE A 54 4.85 4.91 2.89
N GLN A 55 3.74 5.31 2.27
CA GLN A 55 3.35 6.72 2.23
C GLN A 55 2.91 7.19 3.62
N THR A 56 3.34 8.39 3.98
CA THR A 56 3.18 8.92 5.33
C THR A 56 2.33 10.19 5.36
N ARG A 57 2.58 11.15 4.46
CA ARG A 57 1.92 12.47 4.44
C ARG A 57 1.42 12.84 3.05
N ALA A 58 0.35 13.62 2.96
CA ALA A 58 -0.25 13.99 1.68
C ALA A 58 0.63 14.95 0.86
N ARG A 59 1.29 15.92 1.49
CA ARG A 59 2.08 16.97 0.80
C ARG A 59 3.28 16.44 -0.01
N TYR A 60 3.72 15.21 0.22
CA TYR A 60 4.68 14.55 -0.67
C TYR A 60 4.15 14.36 -2.11
N MET A 61 2.84 14.31 -2.31
CA MET A 61 2.20 14.34 -3.63
C MET A 61 2.43 15.66 -4.37
N LEU A 62 2.92 16.70 -3.70
CA LEU A 62 3.28 17.99 -4.28
C LEU A 62 4.78 18.24 -4.29
N PHE A 63 5.48 17.87 -3.21
CA PHE A 63 6.94 17.96 -3.13
C PHE A 63 7.65 17.26 -4.29
N VAL A 64 7.19 16.06 -4.65
CA VAL A 64 7.81 15.26 -5.72
C VAL A 64 7.64 15.96 -7.08
N PRO A 65 6.42 16.33 -7.52
CA PRO A 65 6.24 17.14 -8.73
C PRO A 65 7.06 18.43 -8.74
N TRP A 66 7.07 19.21 -7.65
CA TRP A 66 7.82 20.47 -7.60
C TRP A 66 9.33 20.30 -7.81
N ILE A 67 9.91 19.24 -7.26
CA ILE A 67 11.32 18.89 -7.50
C ILE A 67 11.55 18.62 -9.00
N TYR A 68 10.68 17.84 -9.63
CA TYR A 68 10.79 17.52 -11.05
C TYR A 68 10.54 18.72 -11.96
N LEU A 69 9.51 19.53 -11.71
CA LEU A 69 9.22 20.76 -12.45
C LEU A 69 10.39 21.75 -12.39
N ASN A 70 11.03 21.91 -11.23
CA ASN A 70 12.23 22.74 -11.10
C ASN A 70 13.42 22.16 -11.91
N LEU A 71 13.58 20.85 -11.92
CA LEU A 71 14.60 20.19 -12.74
C LEU A 71 14.33 20.34 -14.24
N GLU A 72 13.09 20.18 -14.70
CA GLU A 72 12.68 20.41 -16.09
C GLU A 72 12.96 21.85 -16.53
N LYS A 73 12.58 22.84 -15.71
CA LYS A 73 12.88 24.26 -15.95
C LYS A 73 14.40 24.52 -16.09
N LYS A 74 15.22 23.85 -15.28
CA LYS A 74 16.70 23.94 -15.35
C LYS A 74 17.26 23.21 -16.58
N LEU A 75 16.70 22.05 -16.92
CA LEU A 75 17.07 21.24 -18.09
C LEU A 75 16.80 22.00 -19.39
N ALA A 76 15.66 22.69 -19.50
CA ALA A 76 15.32 23.52 -20.64
C ALA A 76 16.35 24.65 -20.90
N ARG A 77 17.10 25.05 -19.87
CA ARG A 77 18.09 26.14 -19.91
C ARG A 77 19.54 25.65 -20.00
N SER A 78 19.79 24.34 -19.98
CA SER A 78 21.15 23.78 -19.77
C SER A 78 21.48 22.59 -20.67
N LYS A 79 22.75 22.18 -20.65
CA LYS A 79 23.34 21.07 -21.42
C LYS A 79 22.57 19.75 -21.22
N LYS A 80 22.56 18.90 -22.25
CA LYS A 80 22.03 17.52 -22.20
C LYS A 80 22.63 16.77 -21.00
N LEU A 81 21.76 16.31 -20.11
CA LEU A 81 22.11 15.47 -18.97
C LEU A 81 21.82 14.00 -19.31
N THR A 82 22.46 13.10 -18.58
CA THR A 82 22.19 11.66 -18.60
C THR A 82 21.15 11.29 -17.55
N SER A 83 20.48 10.14 -17.73
CA SER A 83 19.46 9.65 -16.79
C SER A 83 20.03 9.49 -15.37
N ALA A 84 21.28 9.02 -15.24
CA ALA A 84 21.96 8.90 -13.96
C ALA A 84 22.20 10.25 -13.27
N GLU A 85 22.52 11.30 -14.03
CA GLU A 85 22.69 12.65 -13.49
C GLU A 85 21.36 13.27 -13.07
N VAL A 86 20.27 12.98 -13.80
CA VAL A 86 18.90 13.38 -13.39
C VAL A 86 18.55 12.71 -12.06
N ALA A 87 18.72 11.38 -11.95
CA ALA A 87 18.47 10.65 -10.72
C ALA A 87 19.28 11.18 -9.53
N TRP A 88 20.57 11.49 -9.75
CA TRP A 88 21.43 12.08 -8.73
C TRP A 88 20.96 13.47 -8.28
N LYS A 89 20.54 14.32 -9.22
CA LYS A 89 20.02 15.66 -8.91
C LYS A 89 18.70 15.59 -8.15
N VAL A 90 17.76 14.74 -8.54
CA VAL A 90 16.50 14.51 -7.81
C VAL A 90 16.82 14.10 -6.38
N ARG A 91 17.66 13.06 -6.20
CA ARG A 91 18.06 12.59 -4.88
C ARG A 91 18.67 13.69 -4.03
N LYS A 92 19.49 14.57 -4.62
CA LYS A 92 20.10 15.71 -3.91
C LYS A 92 19.05 16.72 -3.45
N GLU A 93 18.06 17.06 -4.26
CA GLU A 93 16.98 17.97 -3.85
C GLU A 93 16.08 17.32 -2.78
N GLU A 94 15.80 16.01 -2.89
CA GLU A 94 15.05 15.28 -1.87
C GLU A 94 15.80 15.20 -0.52
N ILE A 95 17.13 15.05 -0.54
CA ILE A 95 17.94 15.12 0.68
C ILE A 95 17.81 16.50 1.33
N LYS A 96 17.86 17.59 0.55
CA LYS A 96 17.66 18.95 1.09
C LYS A 96 16.27 19.10 1.69
N LEU A 97 15.24 18.57 1.04
CA LEU A 97 13.88 18.55 1.56
C LEU A 97 13.80 17.80 2.91
N ILE A 98 14.47 16.65 3.04
CA ILE A 98 14.56 15.93 4.32
C ILE A 98 15.17 16.82 5.40
N HIS A 99 16.26 17.55 5.09
CA HIS A 99 16.87 18.47 6.04
C HIS A 99 15.97 19.63 6.42
N ALA A 100 15.26 20.23 5.46
CA ALA A 100 14.31 21.30 5.71
C ALA A 100 13.15 20.83 6.62
N LEU A 101 12.61 19.64 6.36
CA LEU A 101 11.53 19.07 7.17
C LEU A 101 11.99 18.66 8.59
N LEU A 102 13.27 18.33 8.78
CA LEU A 102 13.83 18.09 10.12
C LEU A 102 13.88 19.35 10.99
N GLU A 103 13.95 20.52 10.37
CA GLU A 103 13.96 21.82 11.04
C GLU A 103 12.54 22.38 11.27
N SER A 104 11.51 21.72 10.72
CA SER A 104 10.11 22.10 10.90
C SER A 104 9.51 21.56 12.21
N ASP A 105 8.45 22.21 12.69
CA ASP A 105 7.78 21.85 13.95
C ASP A 105 7.11 20.46 13.90
N ASP A 106 6.75 19.99 12.70
CA ASP A 106 6.13 18.69 12.49
C ASP A 106 7.10 17.71 11.80
N THR A 107 7.73 16.85 12.59
CA THR A 107 8.56 15.75 12.08
C THR A 107 7.82 14.41 12.00
N ALA A 108 6.52 14.38 12.32
CA ALA A 108 5.71 13.18 12.26
C ALA A 108 5.43 12.79 10.81
N GLY A 109 5.76 11.55 10.45
CA GLY A 109 5.65 11.07 9.06
C GLY A 109 6.80 11.50 8.14
N LEU A 110 7.89 12.06 8.67
CA LEU A 110 9.09 12.34 7.87
C LEU A 110 9.77 11.06 7.41
N ILE A 111 9.76 10.84 6.09
CA ILE A 111 10.48 9.73 5.48
C ILE A 111 11.99 10.00 5.53
N GLY A 112 12.74 9.10 6.15
CA GLY A 112 14.20 9.20 6.22
C GLY A 112 14.75 10.01 7.38
N LYS A 113 13.96 10.25 8.44
CA LYS A 113 14.37 10.95 9.67
C LYS A 113 15.76 10.54 10.19
N GLU A 114 16.04 9.24 10.27
CA GLU A 114 17.33 8.71 10.74
C GLU A 114 18.31 8.40 9.60
N ALA A 115 17.81 7.85 8.48
CA ALA A 115 18.66 7.35 7.41
C ALA A 115 19.25 8.46 6.52
N LYS A 116 18.56 9.60 6.37
CA LYS A 116 18.96 10.75 5.54
C LYS A 116 19.51 10.33 4.18
N GLU A 117 20.79 10.60 3.91
CA GLU A 117 21.46 10.25 2.65
C GLU A 117 21.60 8.74 2.41
N LYS A 118 21.60 7.93 3.48
CA LYS A 118 21.65 6.45 3.41
C LYS A 118 20.27 5.84 3.14
N LEU A 119 19.24 6.66 2.92
CA LEU A 119 17.90 6.19 2.62
C LEU A 119 17.89 5.40 1.31
N LYS A 120 17.47 4.13 1.39
CA LYS A 120 17.43 3.24 0.23
C LYS A 120 16.34 3.63 -0.78
N ARG A 121 15.21 4.17 -0.31
CA ARG A 121 14.08 4.61 -1.14
C ARG A 121 13.73 6.04 -0.84
N MET A 122 13.85 6.89 -1.84
CA MET A 122 13.49 8.29 -1.72
C MET A 122 11.97 8.50 -1.88
N PRO A 123 11.39 9.57 -1.32
CA PRO A 123 9.97 9.88 -1.47
C PRO A 123 9.46 9.84 -2.92
N SER A 124 10.26 10.31 -3.89
CA SER A 124 9.93 10.30 -5.31
C SER A 124 9.65 8.93 -5.87
N SER A 125 10.30 7.87 -5.36
CA SER A 125 10.02 6.48 -5.74
C SER A 125 8.77 5.93 -5.05
N VAL A 126 8.53 6.33 -3.80
CA VAL A 126 7.39 5.87 -2.99
C VAL A 126 6.07 6.45 -3.50
N TYR A 127 6.07 7.70 -3.92
CA TYR A 127 4.88 8.42 -4.37
C TYR A 127 4.63 8.33 -5.88
N TRP A 128 5.59 7.84 -6.69
CA TRP A 128 5.49 7.80 -8.16
C TRP A 128 4.20 7.13 -8.68
N GLY A 129 3.86 5.97 -8.11
CA GLY A 129 2.65 5.23 -8.46
C GLY A 129 1.39 6.04 -8.13
N GLY A 130 1.32 6.57 -6.91
CA GLY A 130 0.21 7.40 -6.45
C GLY A 130 0.00 8.67 -7.26
N LEU A 131 1.09 9.34 -7.65
CA LEU A 131 1.05 10.50 -8.54
C LEU A 131 0.41 10.17 -9.90
N GLY A 132 0.69 8.99 -10.44
CA GLY A 132 0.05 8.51 -11.67
C GLY A 132 -1.42 8.18 -11.44
N THR A 133 -1.74 7.51 -10.32
CA THR A 133 -3.11 7.12 -9.99
C THR A 133 -4.02 8.34 -9.78
N TRP A 134 -3.57 9.40 -9.12
CA TRP A 134 -4.34 10.64 -8.93
C TRP A 134 -4.28 11.58 -10.15
N GLY A 135 -3.60 11.16 -11.23
CA GLY A 135 -3.43 11.96 -12.44
C GLY A 135 -2.57 13.21 -12.26
N ILE A 136 -1.89 13.40 -11.13
CA ILE A 136 -0.94 14.52 -10.95
C ILE A 136 0.22 14.39 -11.92
N ARG A 137 0.67 13.15 -12.12
CA ARG A 137 1.60 12.76 -13.16
C ARG A 137 0.83 12.23 -14.36
N LEU A 138 0.99 12.90 -15.49
CA LEU A 138 0.34 12.55 -16.76
C LEU A 138 1.25 11.70 -17.66
N PHE A 139 2.57 11.70 -17.41
CA PHE A 139 3.52 10.87 -18.12
C PHE A 139 3.20 9.38 -17.92
N PRO A 140 3.00 8.57 -18.97
CA PRO A 140 2.76 7.14 -18.85
C PRO A 140 4.11 6.39 -18.80
N GLY A 141 4.54 5.94 -17.62
CA GLY A 141 5.77 5.15 -17.50
C GLY A 141 6.36 5.09 -16.09
N SER A 142 7.47 4.35 -15.95
CA SER A 142 8.22 4.28 -14.70
C SER A 142 9.05 5.55 -14.47
N GLN A 143 9.52 5.73 -13.23
CA GLN A 143 10.40 6.86 -12.88
C GLN A 143 11.68 6.87 -13.73
N GLU A 144 12.23 5.69 -14.01
CA GLU A 144 13.46 5.55 -14.81
C GLU A 144 13.22 5.89 -16.28
N GLN A 145 12.09 5.44 -16.83
CA GLN A 145 11.67 5.81 -18.18
C GLN A 145 11.47 7.33 -18.29
N TYR A 146 10.92 7.96 -17.26
CA TYR A 146 10.79 9.41 -17.21
C TYR A 146 12.15 10.11 -17.18
N HIS A 147 13.12 9.63 -16.40
CA HIS A 147 14.48 10.19 -16.42
C HIS A 147 15.15 10.04 -17.79
N GLN A 148 14.94 8.91 -18.46
CA GLN A 148 15.43 8.70 -19.83
C GLN A 148 14.75 9.66 -20.82
N PHE A 149 13.44 9.84 -20.69
CA PHE A 149 12.65 10.76 -21.49
C PHE A 149 13.18 12.20 -21.37
N LEU A 150 13.42 12.68 -20.16
CA LEU A 150 14.00 14.01 -19.90
C LEU A 150 15.39 14.22 -20.52
N CYS A 151 16.13 13.14 -20.76
CA CYS A 151 17.47 13.18 -21.36
C CYS A 151 17.45 13.05 -22.89
N SER A 152 16.34 12.59 -23.45
CA SER A 152 16.17 12.47 -24.90
C SER A 152 16.07 13.87 -25.53
N SER A 153 16.78 14.10 -26.64
CA SER A 153 16.80 15.43 -27.26
C SER A 153 15.43 15.83 -27.79
N GLN A 154 15.04 17.09 -27.68
CA GLN A 154 13.80 17.67 -28.26
C GLN A 154 13.54 17.27 -29.73
N SER A 155 14.58 16.95 -30.52
CA SER A 155 14.46 16.49 -31.92
C SER A 155 14.11 15.00 -32.09
N ARG A 156 13.98 14.25 -30.99
CA ARG A 156 13.44 12.89 -30.94
C ARG A 156 12.35 12.89 -29.89
N ARG A 157 11.20 13.49 -30.20
CA ARG A 157 9.94 13.23 -29.46
C ARG A 157 9.56 11.76 -29.67
N ILE A 158 10.24 10.87 -28.95
CA ILE A 158 9.95 9.44 -28.90
C ILE A 158 8.81 9.27 -27.89
N SER A 159 7.62 9.30 -28.46
CA SER A 159 6.60 8.27 -28.32
C SER A 159 6.50 7.40 -27.06
N LEU A 160 5.51 7.67 -26.20
CA LEU A 160 4.89 6.68 -25.29
C LEU A 160 3.38 6.55 -25.55
N ILE A 161 2.99 5.64 -26.43
CA ILE A 161 1.69 4.96 -26.31
C ILE A 161 2.02 3.56 -25.79
N LEU A 162 1.31 3.10 -24.76
CA LEU A 162 1.44 1.74 -24.25
C LEU A 162 0.46 0.86 -25.04
N ASP A 163 0.89 -0.29 -25.53
CA ASP A 163 -0.04 -1.31 -26.03
C ASP A 163 -0.76 -2.03 -24.86
N ASP A 164 -1.70 -2.92 -25.18
CA ASP A 164 -2.46 -3.71 -24.19
C ASP A 164 -1.58 -4.59 -23.28
N ASN A 165 -0.28 -4.72 -23.56
CA ASN A 165 0.72 -5.47 -22.79
C ASN A 165 1.71 -4.57 -22.03
N GLY A 166 1.64 -3.24 -22.22
CA GLY A 166 2.59 -2.27 -21.64
C GLY A 166 3.87 -2.08 -22.46
N ASP A 167 3.93 -2.61 -23.68
CA ASP A 167 5.04 -2.40 -24.61
C ASP A 167 4.85 -1.08 -25.40
N PRO A 168 5.94 -0.33 -25.68
CA PRO A 168 5.83 0.97 -26.32
C PRO A 168 5.52 0.87 -27.81
N VAL A 169 4.40 1.46 -28.20
CA VAL A 169 4.04 1.84 -29.58
C VAL A 169 4.02 3.38 -29.66
N GLU A 170 4.30 3.96 -30.82
CA GLU A 170 4.41 5.41 -31.12
C GLU A 170 3.46 6.35 -30.29
N GLY A 171 3.84 7.36 -29.49
CA GLY A 171 3.67 8.77 -29.91
C GLY A 171 3.37 9.87 -28.85
N TYR A 172 3.67 9.74 -27.54
CA TYR A 172 3.40 10.78 -26.50
C TYR A 172 3.86 12.22 -26.82
N GLN A 173 2.90 13.14 -26.86
CA GLN A 173 3.09 14.60 -26.92
C GLN A 173 2.35 15.35 -25.79
N GLY A 174 1.96 14.65 -24.72
CA GLY A 174 1.24 15.25 -23.59
C GLY A 174 2.15 16.04 -22.64
N GLU A 175 1.54 16.85 -21.78
CA GLU A 175 2.22 17.47 -20.63
C GLU A 175 2.61 16.37 -19.63
N ASN A 176 3.80 16.44 -19.03
CA ASN A 176 4.29 15.39 -18.12
C ASN A 176 3.57 15.40 -16.75
N TRP A 177 3.09 16.58 -16.36
CA TRP A 177 2.48 16.90 -15.08
C TRP A 177 1.19 17.66 -15.33
N ASP A 178 0.23 17.57 -14.42
CA ASP A 178 -0.99 18.35 -14.52
C ASP A 178 -0.70 19.86 -14.42
N PRO A 179 -1.28 20.70 -15.30
CA PRO A 179 -1.00 22.13 -15.30
C PRO A 179 -1.63 22.87 -14.11
N GLY A 180 -2.59 22.24 -13.42
CA GLY A 180 -3.24 22.77 -12.23
C GLY A 180 -2.46 22.55 -10.93
N ILE A 181 -1.25 21.97 -10.98
CA ILE A 181 -0.41 21.83 -9.78
C ILE A 181 -0.10 23.22 -9.22
N PRO A 182 -0.42 23.50 -7.94
CA PRO A 182 -0.13 24.77 -7.30
C PRO A 182 1.37 25.08 -7.31
N ASP A 183 1.71 26.36 -7.31
CA ASP A 183 3.10 26.79 -7.25
C ASP A 183 3.74 26.37 -5.90
N PRO A 184 5.04 26.02 -5.90
CA PRO A 184 5.73 25.67 -4.66
C PRO A 184 5.84 26.89 -3.74
N PRO A 185 5.78 26.70 -2.40
CA PRO A 185 5.87 27.79 -1.44
C PRO A 185 7.25 28.47 -1.50
N GLU A 186 7.30 29.72 -1.03
CA GLU A 186 8.51 30.52 -1.11
C GLU A 186 9.68 29.87 -0.33
N GLY A 187 10.84 29.75 -0.98
CA GLY A 187 12.03 29.14 -0.37
C GLY A 187 12.11 27.61 -0.46
N PHE A 188 11.14 26.93 -1.10
CA PHE A 188 11.24 25.51 -1.41
C PHE A 188 12.49 25.18 -2.27
N PRO A 189 13.24 24.08 -2.02
CA PRO A 189 13.04 23.06 -0.98
C PRO A 189 13.82 23.32 0.33
N ARG A 190 14.30 24.55 0.58
CA ARG A 190 15.09 24.87 1.78
C ARG A 190 14.23 25.12 3.02
N LYS A 191 12.97 25.54 2.82
CA LYS A 191 11.93 25.59 3.85
C LYS A 191 10.76 24.74 3.36
N ALA A 192 10.25 23.87 4.21
CA ALA A 192 9.10 23.02 3.92
C ALA A 192 8.45 22.56 5.24
N SER A 193 7.14 22.40 5.23
CA SER A 193 6.32 21.85 6.33
C SER A 193 5.32 20.85 5.76
N PHE A 194 4.74 19.97 6.57
CA PHE A 194 3.71 19.04 6.07
C PHE A 194 2.30 19.65 5.98
N ALA A 195 2.07 20.81 6.59
CA ALA A 195 0.78 21.49 6.53
C ALA A 195 0.45 21.89 5.09
N LEU A 196 -0.70 21.45 4.60
CA LEU A 196 -1.20 21.82 3.28
C LEU A 196 -1.86 23.20 3.33
N THR A 197 -1.62 24.04 2.33
CA THR A 197 -2.44 25.24 2.12
C THR A 197 -3.83 24.84 1.61
N ARG A 198 -4.77 25.78 1.64
CA ARG A 198 -6.12 25.52 1.15
C ARG A 198 -6.15 25.22 -0.36
N GLU A 199 -5.33 25.93 -1.14
CA GLU A 199 -5.18 25.70 -2.58
C GLU A 199 -4.61 24.31 -2.86
N GLU A 200 -3.54 23.93 -2.16
CA GLU A 200 -2.91 22.61 -2.25
C GLU A 200 -3.87 21.47 -1.91
N ALA A 201 -4.62 21.62 -0.81
CA ALA A 201 -5.61 20.63 -0.40
C ALA A 201 -6.78 20.53 -1.37
N THR A 202 -7.26 21.66 -1.89
CA THR A 202 -8.33 21.70 -2.90
C THR A 202 -7.89 20.98 -4.17
N PHE A 203 -6.67 21.24 -4.65
CA PHE A 203 -6.12 20.55 -5.81
C PHE A 203 -6.08 19.02 -5.60
N LEU A 204 -5.52 18.55 -4.48
CA LEU A 204 -5.44 17.11 -4.20
C LEU A 204 -6.82 16.45 -4.08
N LYS A 205 -7.77 17.12 -3.41
CA LYS A 205 -9.15 16.68 -3.29
C LYS A 205 -9.81 16.54 -4.67
N ASP A 206 -9.69 17.55 -5.51
CA ASP A 206 -10.28 17.54 -6.85
C ASP A 206 -9.69 16.44 -7.73
N ARG A 207 -8.37 16.19 -7.63
CA ARG A 207 -7.71 15.06 -8.32
C ARG A 207 -8.27 13.70 -7.90
N ILE A 208 -8.44 13.48 -6.60
CA ILE A 208 -8.99 12.22 -6.08
C ILE A 208 -10.42 12.03 -6.58
N ILE A 209 -11.25 13.07 -6.51
CA ILE A 209 -12.65 13.01 -6.98
C ILE A 209 -12.70 12.77 -8.49
N LEU A 210 -11.89 13.46 -9.28
CA LEU A 210 -11.90 13.35 -10.74
C LEU A 210 -11.55 11.93 -11.23
N TYR A 211 -10.51 11.31 -10.65
CA TYR A 211 -10.02 10.01 -11.10
C TYR A 211 -10.65 8.82 -10.36
N HIS A 212 -11.09 9.01 -9.12
CA HIS A 212 -11.52 7.92 -8.23
C HIS A 212 -12.80 8.25 -7.46
N LYS A 213 -13.77 8.93 -8.08
CA LYS A 213 -15.06 9.31 -7.48
C LYS A 213 -15.80 8.17 -6.75
N ASP A 214 -15.64 6.93 -7.22
CA ASP A 214 -16.34 5.76 -6.71
C ASP A 214 -15.51 5.01 -5.64
N SER A 215 -14.40 5.57 -5.17
CA SER A 215 -13.54 4.99 -4.14
C SER A 215 -13.86 5.54 -2.75
N VAL A 216 -13.58 4.76 -1.69
CA VAL A 216 -13.76 5.21 -0.30
C VAL A 216 -12.91 6.46 -0.01
N LEU A 217 -11.70 6.54 -0.58
CA LEU A 217 -10.84 7.72 -0.44
C LEU A 217 -11.51 9.02 -0.91
N ALA A 218 -12.28 8.99 -2.00
CA ALA A 218 -13.00 10.17 -2.48
C ALA A 218 -14.09 10.62 -1.51
N TYR A 219 -14.80 9.69 -0.87
CA TYR A 219 -15.77 10.00 0.18
C TYR A 219 -15.10 10.52 1.45
N MET A 220 -13.93 9.98 1.82
CA MET A 220 -13.15 10.48 2.97
C MET A 220 -12.78 11.96 2.80
N VAL A 221 -12.14 12.33 1.69
CA VAL A 221 -11.67 13.72 1.47
C VAL A 221 -12.81 14.72 1.23
N THR A 222 -14.01 14.23 0.93
CA THR A 222 -15.21 15.05 0.80
C THR A 222 -15.91 15.26 2.14
N SER A 223 -15.70 14.36 3.09
CA SER A 223 -16.26 14.49 4.43
C SER A 223 -15.63 15.64 5.22
N GLU A 224 -16.39 16.20 6.18
CA GLU A 224 -15.89 17.18 7.14
C GLU A 224 -15.31 16.52 8.40
N LYS A 225 -15.24 15.18 8.41
CA LYS A 225 -14.89 14.38 9.59
C LYS A 225 -13.40 14.08 9.60
N HIS A 226 -12.80 14.15 10.78
CA HIS A 226 -11.48 13.56 11.03
C HIS A 226 -11.66 12.10 11.42
N PHE A 227 -10.85 11.23 10.83
CA PHE A 227 -10.88 9.80 11.11
C PHE A 227 -9.81 9.45 12.14
N THR A 228 -10.18 8.68 13.16
CA THR A 228 -9.29 8.26 14.26
C THR A 228 -9.47 6.78 14.62
N GLU A 229 -10.39 6.10 13.96
CA GLU A 229 -10.73 4.70 14.16
C GLU A 229 -9.63 3.79 13.61
N ASP A 230 -9.48 2.60 14.19
CA ASP A 230 -8.46 1.62 13.76
C ASP A 230 -8.84 0.92 12.44
N PHE A 231 -10.14 0.86 12.12
CA PHE A 231 -10.64 0.18 10.93
C PHE A 231 -11.72 0.98 10.19
N LEU A 232 -11.73 0.81 8.88
CA LEU A 232 -12.73 1.42 7.99
C LEU A 232 -14.17 1.10 8.39
N TRP A 233 -14.44 -0.13 8.83
CA TRP A 233 -15.80 -0.57 9.16
C TRP A 233 -16.29 -0.11 10.54
N ASP A 234 -15.46 0.58 11.30
CA ASP A 234 -15.85 1.22 12.57
C ASP A 234 -16.17 2.70 12.38
N SER A 235 -15.87 3.27 11.20
CA SER A 235 -16.14 4.67 10.89
C SER A 235 -17.60 4.91 10.51
N ASP A 236 -18.13 6.06 10.95
CA ASP A 236 -19.45 6.54 10.53
C ASP A 236 -19.54 6.82 9.02
N LEU A 237 -18.40 6.88 8.29
CA LEU A 237 -18.38 7.10 6.85
C LEU A 237 -19.21 6.05 6.08
N ILE A 238 -19.32 4.83 6.61
CA ILE A 238 -19.97 3.71 5.93
C ILE A 238 -21.41 4.04 5.55
N THR A 239 -22.13 4.78 6.39
CA THR A 239 -23.54 5.13 6.12
C THR A 239 -23.69 6.02 4.89
N ASP A 240 -22.65 6.79 4.58
CA ASP A 240 -22.63 7.76 3.49
C ASP A 240 -22.14 7.13 2.18
N LEU A 241 -21.54 5.93 2.25
CA LEU A 241 -21.08 5.21 1.06
C LEU A 241 -22.25 4.62 0.26
N PRO A 242 -22.14 4.51 -1.08
CA PRO A 242 -23.07 3.74 -1.89
C PRO A 242 -23.19 2.29 -1.41
N HIS A 243 -24.38 1.70 -1.54
CA HIS A 243 -24.66 0.33 -1.10
C HIS A 243 -23.65 -0.71 -1.64
N LEU A 244 -23.16 -0.52 -2.86
CA LEU A 244 -22.13 -1.40 -3.43
C LEU A 244 -20.82 -1.35 -2.63
N LEU A 245 -20.34 -0.16 -2.27
CA LEU A 245 -19.14 -0.01 -1.45
C LEU A 245 -19.36 -0.54 -0.04
N GLN A 246 -20.53 -0.27 0.57
CA GLN A 246 -20.87 -0.82 1.88
C GLN A 246 -20.77 -2.35 1.90
N GLN A 247 -21.29 -3.03 0.86
CA GLN A 247 -21.19 -4.48 0.72
C GLN A 247 -19.73 -4.95 0.59
N ILE A 248 -18.89 -4.24 -0.17
CA ILE A 248 -17.47 -4.60 -0.34
C ILE A 248 -16.69 -4.37 0.97
N VAL A 249 -17.03 -3.32 1.74
CA VAL A 249 -16.47 -3.10 3.08
C VAL A 249 -16.88 -4.21 4.04
N TYR A 250 -18.15 -4.62 4.01
CA TYR A 250 -18.65 -5.76 4.78
C TYR A 250 -17.89 -7.07 4.45
N ASP A 251 -17.67 -7.32 3.17
CA ASP A 251 -16.89 -8.46 2.69
C ASP A 251 -15.43 -8.41 3.16
N ALA A 252 -14.80 -7.23 3.08
CA ALA A 252 -13.44 -7.01 3.53
C ALA A 252 -13.29 -7.20 5.05
N ARG A 253 -14.24 -6.69 5.84
CA ARG A 253 -14.31 -6.88 7.30
C ARG A 253 -14.34 -8.35 7.67
N ASN A 254 -15.31 -9.09 7.14
CA ASN A 254 -15.48 -10.50 7.46
C ASN A 254 -14.24 -11.31 7.06
N PHE A 255 -13.66 -11.03 5.88
CA PHE A 255 -12.41 -11.65 5.47
C PHE A 255 -11.26 -11.34 6.44
N SER A 256 -11.10 -10.07 6.84
CA SER A 256 -10.05 -9.62 7.75
C SER A 256 -10.15 -10.30 9.12
N GLU A 257 -11.34 -10.29 9.71
CA GLU A 257 -11.63 -10.91 11.02
C GLU A 257 -11.40 -12.42 10.98
N LEU A 258 -11.87 -13.12 9.95
CA LEU A 258 -11.72 -14.57 9.81
C LEU A 258 -10.26 -14.98 9.57
N MET A 259 -9.52 -14.23 8.75
CA MET A 259 -8.12 -14.54 8.45
C MET A 259 -7.16 -14.17 9.59
N HIS A 260 -7.54 -13.25 10.47
CA HIS A 260 -6.76 -12.91 11.67
C HIS A 260 -6.52 -14.16 12.54
N GLY A 261 -7.51 -15.05 12.68
CA GLY A 261 -7.34 -16.32 13.39
C GLY A 261 -6.25 -17.22 12.80
N ALA A 262 -6.11 -17.26 11.47
CA ALA A 262 -5.06 -18.05 10.82
C ALA A 262 -3.66 -17.48 11.14
N ALA A 263 -3.53 -16.16 11.18
CA ALA A 263 -2.29 -15.49 11.55
C ALA A 263 -1.93 -15.70 13.03
N LEU A 264 -2.91 -15.65 13.93
CA LEU A 264 -2.71 -15.94 15.35
C LEU A 264 -2.26 -17.38 15.57
N LEU A 265 -2.92 -18.35 14.91
CA LEU A 265 -2.52 -19.76 15.00
C LEU A 265 -1.14 -20.02 14.40
N TYR A 266 -0.78 -19.35 13.30
CA TYR A 266 0.56 -19.41 12.75
C TYR A 266 1.62 -18.96 13.77
N ASN A 267 1.41 -17.83 14.43
CA ASN A 267 2.36 -17.32 15.42
C ASN A 267 2.39 -18.18 16.70
N LEU A 268 1.25 -18.73 17.13
CA LEU A 268 1.19 -19.72 18.21
C LEU A 268 2.08 -20.94 17.90
N MET A 269 1.90 -21.53 16.71
CA MET A 269 2.69 -22.69 16.28
C MET A 269 4.20 -22.39 16.21
N LEU A 270 4.59 -21.16 15.84
CA LEU A 270 6.00 -20.75 15.86
C LEU A 270 6.53 -20.55 17.29
N ALA A 271 5.73 -19.97 18.18
CA ALA A 271 6.07 -19.79 19.59
C ALA A 271 6.31 -21.14 20.27
N GLU A 272 5.41 -22.12 20.04
CA GLU A 272 5.55 -23.49 20.53
C GLU A 272 6.83 -24.14 19.99
N LYS A 273 7.08 -24.01 18.68
CA LYS A 273 8.28 -24.59 18.05
C LYS A 273 9.58 -23.96 18.58
N ARG A 274 9.56 -22.67 18.91
CA ARG A 274 10.70 -21.99 19.54
C ARG A 274 10.88 -22.38 21.00
N GLY A 275 9.83 -22.86 21.66
CA GLY A 275 9.83 -23.17 23.08
C GLY A 275 9.85 -21.92 23.97
N ASN A 276 9.22 -20.82 23.53
CA ASN A 276 9.08 -19.62 24.35
C ASN A 276 7.70 -19.58 25.03
N PRO A 277 7.59 -19.89 26.33
CA PRO A 277 6.31 -20.00 27.02
C PRO A 277 5.53 -18.67 27.08
N GLU A 278 6.22 -17.53 27.21
CA GLU A 278 5.56 -16.21 27.26
C GLU A 278 4.83 -15.91 25.94
N TRP A 279 5.44 -16.27 24.81
CA TRP A 279 4.82 -16.07 23.50
C TRP A 279 3.70 -17.07 23.25
N VAL A 280 3.83 -18.30 23.73
CA VAL A 280 2.75 -19.29 23.66
C VAL A 280 1.53 -18.78 24.41
N GLU A 281 1.68 -18.38 25.67
CA GLU A 281 0.58 -17.86 26.49
C GLU A 281 -0.07 -16.61 25.86
N LYS A 282 0.76 -15.70 25.32
CA LYS A 282 0.28 -14.52 24.57
C LYS A 282 -0.61 -14.93 23.40
N TYR A 283 -0.16 -15.83 22.54
CA TYR A 283 -0.92 -16.21 21.34
C TYR A 283 -2.11 -17.12 21.63
N GLU A 284 -2.05 -17.94 22.69
CA GLU A 284 -3.22 -18.69 23.17
C GLU A 284 -4.32 -17.76 23.64
N THR A 285 -3.96 -16.71 24.39
CA THR A 285 -4.91 -15.69 24.85
C THR A 285 -5.51 -14.93 23.66
N LEU A 286 -4.68 -14.41 22.76
CA LEU A 286 -5.16 -13.70 21.57
C LEU A 286 -6.05 -14.57 20.67
N PHE A 287 -5.71 -15.85 20.50
CA PHE A 287 -6.51 -16.79 19.72
C PHE A 287 -7.86 -17.09 20.38
N ARG A 288 -7.90 -17.20 21.71
CA ARG A 288 -9.14 -17.36 22.48
C ARG A 288 -10.05 -16.14 22.33
N ASP A 289 -9.49 -14.94 22.50
CA ASP A 289 -10.23 -13.69 22.35
C ASP A 289 -10.77 -13.52 20.92
N TRP A 290 -10.00 -13.95 19.92
CA TRP A 290 -10.48 -14.04 18.54
C TRP A 290 -11.64 -15.03 18.40
N ALA A 291 -11.49 -16.25 18.90
CA ALA A 291 -12.51 -17.30 18.81
C ALA A 291 -13.83 -16.85 19.45
N GLU A 292 -13.78 -16.24 20.64
CA GLU A 292 -14.97 -15.72 21.33
C GLU A 292 -15.67 -14.63 20.52
N ARG A 293 -14.92 -13.64 19.99
CA ARG A 293 -15.49 -12.58 19.14
C ARG A 293 -16.14 -13.12 17.87
N ILE A 294 -15.52 -14.09 17.19
CA ILE A 294 -16.08 -14.70 15.99
C ILE A 294 -17.31 -15.56 16.31
N SER A 295 -17.29 -16.29 17.43
CA SER A 295 -18.43 -17.10 17.88
C SER A 295 -19.69 -16.26 18.09
N LEU A 296 -19.57 -15.03 18.60
CA LEU A 296 -20.70 -14.10 18.77
C LEU A 296 -21.38 -13.71 17.45
N ARG A 297 -20.63 -13.69 16.34
CA ARG A 297 -21.11 -13.31 15.00
C ARG A 297 -21.26 -14.49 14.06
N MET A 298 -21.18 -15.72 14.56
CA MET A 298 -21.14 -16.92 13.73
C MET A 298 -22.36 -17.05 12.80
N GLY A 299 -23.55 -16.65 13.25
CA GLY A 299 -24.77 -16.68 12.42
C GLY A 299 -24.67 -15.79 11.17
N GLU A 300 -24.17 -14.56 11.33
CA GLU A 300 -23.94 -13.62 10.21
C GLU A 300 -22.84 -14.14 9.27
N LEU A 301 -21.75 -14.64 9.86
CA LEU A 301 -20.60 -15.14 9.13
C LEU A 301 -20.90 -16.42 8.34
N GLN A 302 -21.79 -17.28 8.84
CA GLN A 302 -22.28 -18.45 8.08
C GLN A 302 -23.07 -18.04 6.84
N LEU A 303 -23.94 -17.03 6.95
CA LEU A 303 -24.66 -16.48 5.80
C LEU A 303 -23.69 -15.89 4.77
N TRP A 304 -22.67 -15.18 5.23
CA TRP A 304 -21.61 -14.66 4.36
C TRP A 304 -20.81 -15.80 3.68
N HIS A 305 -20.40 -16.83 4.43
CA HIS A 305 -19.66 -17.98 3.92
C HIS A 305 -20.47 -18.78 2.88
N SER A 306 -21.79 -18.88 3.02
CA SER A 306 -22.66 -19.50 2.01
C SER A 306 -22.59 -18.79 0.64
N LYS A 307 -22.20 -17.51 0.64
CA LYS A 307 -22.06 -16.66 -0.55
C LYS A 307 -20.60 -16.43 -0.94
N LEU A 308 -19.67 -17.29 -0.50
CA LEU A 308 -18.23 -17.12 -0.74
C LEU A 308 -17.85 -17.00 -2.23
N GLU A 309 -18.61 -17.61 -3.14
CA GLU A 309 -18.37 -17.44 -4.59
C GLU A 309 -18.71 -16.03 -5.09
N ILE A 310 -19.66 -15.34 -4.45
CA ILE A 310 -19.98 -13.93 -4.75
C ILE A 310 -18.83 -13.05 -4.27
N PHE A 311 -18.29 -13.31 -3.07
CA PHE A 311 -17.11 -12.63 -2.56
C PHE A 311 -15.94 -12.66 -3.55
N TRP A 312 -15.62 -13.84 -4.11
CA TRP A 312 -14.54 -13.98 -5.10
C TRP A 312 -14.81 -13.29 -6.45
N ARG A 313 -16.07 -12.92 -6.73
CA ARG A 313 -16.52 -12.20 -7.93
C ARG A 313 -16.81 -10.72 -7.64
N SER A 314 -16.49 -10.24 -6.44
CA SER A 314 -16.59 -8.81 -6.12
C SER A 314 -15.67 -7.99 -7.02
N GLN A 315 -16.07 -6.76 -7.34
CA GLN A 315 -15.32 -5.87 -8.22
C GLN A 315 -13.87 -5.65 -7.72
N ALA A 316 -13.68 -5.58 -6.40
CA ALA A 316 -12.37 -5.45 -5.79
C ALA A 316 -11.43 -6.63 -6.12
N LEU A 317 -11.95 -7.86 -6.17
CA LEU A 317 -11.14 -9.08 -6.32
C LEU A 317 -11.05 -9.59 -7.76
N GLU A 318 -12.00 -9.23 -8.62
CA GLU A 318 -12.08 -9.70 -10.01
C GLU A 318 -10.84 -9.31 -10.82
N GLN A 319 -10.37 -8.07 -10.66
CA GLN A 319 -9.22 -7.54 -11.39
C GLN A 319 -7.85 -8.01 -10.83
N ALA A 320 -7.83 -8.48 -9.58
CA ALA A 320 -6.59 -8.77 -8.85
C ALA A 320 -5.90 -10.10 -9.22
N LYS A 321 -6.49 -10.90 -10.14
CA LYS A 321 -5.94 -12.19 -10.62
C LYS A 321 -5.39 -13.08 -9.48
N ILE A 322 -6.19 -13.27 -8.44
CA ILE A 322 -5.76 -13.95 -7.20
C ILE A 322 -5.32 -15.40 -7.51
N PRO A 323 -4.12 -15.84 -7.06
CA PRO A 323 -3.63 -17.17 -7.32
C PRO A 323 -4.56 -18.27 -6.80
N ARG A 324 -4.78 -19.32 -7.60
CA ARG A 324 -5.63 -20.47 -7.22
C ARG A 324 -5.23 -21.08 -5.88
N ARG A 325 -3.93 -21.17 -5.59
CA ARG A 325 -3.42 -21.71 -4.31
C ARG A 325 -3.82 -20.86 -3.10
N THR A 326 -3.88 -19.54 -3.25
CA THR A 326 -4.35 -18.64 -2.19
C THR A 326 -5.84 -18.84 -1.96
N LYS A 327 -6.65 -18.93 -3.03
CA LYS A 327 -8.09 -19.22 -2.89
C LYS A 327 -8.34 -20.57 -2.20
N LEU A 328 -7.57 -21.61 -2.53
CA LEU A 328 -7.68 -22.92 -1.89
C LEU A 328 -7.30 -22.89 -0.40
N PHE A 329 -6.24 -22.16 -0.05
CA PHE A 329 -5.85 -21.97 1.35
C PHE A 329 -6.96 -21.28 2.16
N VAL A 330 -7.48 -20.16 1.66
CA VAL A 330 -8.58 -19.44 2.32
C VAL A 330 -9.81 -20.34 2.45
N LYS A 331 -10.20 -21.04 1.38
CA LYS A 331 -11.33 -21.99 1.43
C LYS A 331 -11.11 -23.11 2.46
N GLY A 332 -9.90 -23.66 2.54
CA GLY A 332 -9.56 -24.69 3.52
C GLY A 332 -9.62 -24.18 4.96
N TRP A 333 -9.09 -22.97 5.21
CA TRP A 333 -9.18 -22.33 6.51
C TRP A 333 -10.63 -22.09 6.93
N LEU A 334 -11.42 -21.44 6.05
CA LEU A 334 -12.83 -21.16 6.32
C LEU A 334 -13.65 -22.44 6.53
N TYR A 335 -13.36 -23.50 5.77
CA TYR A 335 -14.01 -24.79 5.97
C TYR A 335 -13.84 -25.28 7.42
N HIS A 336 -12.65 -25.19 8.01
CA HIS A 336 -12.45 -25.58 9.40
C HIS A 336 -13.15 -24.63 10.38
N VAL A 337 -13.08 -23.32 10.15
CA VAL A 337 -13.75 -22.32 11.00
C VAL A 337 -15.27 -22.57 11.08
N PHE A 338 -15.91 -22.94 9.98
CA PHE A 338 -17.38 -23.11 9.95
C PHE A 338 -17.87 -24.54 10.24
N ASN A 339 -16.99 -25.54 10.33
CA ASN A 339 -17.38 -26.93 10.62
C ASN A 339 -16.90 -27.44 11.98
N GLU A 340 -16.10 -26.67 12.72
CA GLU A 340 -15.70 -27.02 14.09
C GLU A 340 -16.82 -26.63 15.08
N ASN A 341 -17.05 -27.49 16.08
CA ASN A 341 -18.08 -27.22 17.10
C ASN A 341 -17.67 -26.08 18.04
N CYS A 342 -16.38 -25.97 18.34
CA CYS A 342 -15.80 -24.92 19.18
C CYS A 342 -14.58 -24.33 18.48
N LEU A 343 -14.60 -23.02 18.23
CA LEU A 343 -13.50 -22.35 17.54
C LEU A 343 -12.18 -22.38 18.31
N GLN A 344 -12.23 -22.49 19.63
CA GLN A 344 -11.03 -22.61 20.47
C GLN A 344 -10.28 -23.92 20.18
N ASP A 345 -11.00 -24.99 19.80
CA ASP A 345 -10.41 -26.30 19.51
C ASP A 345 -9.60 -26.31 18.21
N LEU A 346 -9.80 -25.33 17.32
CA LEU A 346 -9.01 -25.17 16.11
C LEU A 346 -7.51 -25.04 16.39
N ALA A 347 -7.14 -24.45 17.54
CA ALA A 347 -5.74 -24.36 17.96
C ALA A 347 -5.11 -25.74 18.16
N LEU A 348 -5.89 -26.72 18.63
CA LEU A 348 -5.43 -28.09 18.89
C LEU A 348 -5.61 -29.01 17.67
N ASN A 349 -6.44 -28.62 16.70
CA ASN A 349 -6.76 -29.43 15.53
C ASN A 349 -5.52 -29.66 14.64
N ARG A 350 -5.11 -30.93 14.52
CA ARG A 350 -3.93 -31.35 13.74
C ARG A 350 -4.06 -31.03 12.25
N GLN A 351 -5.25 -31.11 11.67
CA GLN A 351 -5.46 -30.86 10.24
C GLN A 351 -5.27 -29.37 9.92
N VAL A 352 -5.79 -28.50 10.79
CA VAL A 352 -5.68 -27.04 10.68
C VAL A 352 -4.23 -26.58 10.82
N ARG A 353 -3.52 -27.13 11.81
CA ARG A 353 -2.08 -26.89 12.00
C ARG A 353 -1.27 -27.32 10.78
N GLU A 354 -1.56 -28.48 10.20
CA GLU A 354 -0.87 -28.93 8.99
C GLU A 354 -1.20 -28.05 7.77
N LEU A 355 -2.44 -27.56 7.63
CA LEU A 355 -2.82 -26.60 6.59
C LEU A 355 -1.94 -25.33 6.64
N ILE A 356 -1.77 -24.75 7.82
CA ILE A 356 -0.93 -23.55 8.03
C ILE A 356 0.55 -23.87 7.75
N ARG A 357 1.04 -25.01 8.27
CA ARG A 357 2.42 -25.44 8.05
C ARG A 357 2.74 -25.62 6.56
N LEU A 358 1.89 -26.34 5.83
CA LEU A 358 2.05 -26.56 4.40
C LEU A 358 1.97 -25.24 3.63
N ARG A 359 1.11 -24.30 4.05
CA ARG A 359 1.00 -22.99 3.41
C ARG A 359 2.31 -22.22 3.49
N GLU A 360 2.94 -22.13 4.66
CA GLU A 360 4.23 -21.46 4.82
C GLU A 360 5.31 -22.10 3.93
N ILE A 361 5.41 -23.44 3.97
CA ILE A 361 6.40 -24.20 3.19
C ILE A 361 6.22 -23.95 1.69
N GLN A 362 4.98 -23.92 1.20
CA GLN A 362 4.69 -23.65 -0.21
C GLN A 362 5.14 -22.25 -0.66
N LEU A 363 4.99 -21.24 0.21
CA LEU A 363 5.34 -19.86 -0.11
C LEU A 363 6.84 -19.60 0.00
N LYS A 364 7.45 -20.06 1.11
CA LYS A 364 8.81 -19.69 1.50
C LYS A 364 9.86 -20.74 1.14
N LYS A 365 9.45 -21.96 0.76
CA LYS A 365 10.32 -23.09 0.42
C LYS A 365 11.38 -23.28 1.53
N GLY A 366 12.67 -23.25 1.20
CA GLY A 366 13.78 -23.41 2.16
C GLY A 366 13.94 -22.28 3.20
N ARG A 367 13.14 -21.21 3.13
CA ARG A 367 13.10 -20.11 4.10
C ARG A 367 11.92 -20.20 5.08
N ALA A 368 11.10 -21.24 5.00
CA ALA A 368 9.99 -21.45 5.93
C ALA A 368 10.51 -21.67 7.35
N ARG A 369 9.94 -20.99 8.35
CA ARG A 369 10.35 -21.09 9.76
C ARG A 369 10.02 -22.47 10.34
N PHE A 370 9.01 -23.15 9.80
CA PHE A 370 8.72 -24.54 10.15
C PHE A 370 9.78 -25.55 9.68
N THR A 371 10.65 -25.23 8.73
CA THR A 371 11.70 -26.16 8.27
C THR A 371 13.12 -25.66 8.54
N ASN A 372 13.33 -24.34 8.59
CA ASN A 372 14.64 -23.73 8.76
C ASN A 372 14.82 -23.13 10.16
N GLN A 373 15.67 -23.77 10.97
CA GLN A 373 15.92 -23.35 12.36
C GLN A 373 16.49 -21.92 12.43
N ARG A 374 17.42 -21.54 11.54
CA ARG A 374 17.99 -20.18 11.55
C ARG A 374 16.93 -19.12 11.28
N ALA A 375 15.96 -19.40 10.40
CA ALA A 375 14.86 -18.49 10.11
C ALA A 375 13.88 -18.35 11.30
N LEU A 376 13.73 -19.41 12.10
CA LEU A 376 12.96 -19.39 13.34
C LEU A 376 13.69 -18.63 14.45
N ASP A 377 15.00 -18.80 14.58
CA ASP A 377 15.79 -18.13 15.61
C ASP A 377 15.83 -16.61 15.40
N LEU A 378 15.84 -16.18 14.13
CA LEU A 378 15.78 -14.77 13.73
C LEU A 378 14.39 -14.13 13.83
N TRP A 379 13.34 -14.92 14.08
CA TRP A 379 11.98 -14.38 14.23
C TRP A 379 11.86 -13.55 15.51
N GLY A 380 11.20 -12.39 15.45
CA GLY A 380 11.12 -11.44 16.58
C GLY A 380 9.97 -11.71 17.56
N GLY A 381 9.20 -12.79 17.37
CA GLY A 381 8.04 -13.12 18.20
C GLY A 381 6.71 -12.60 17.69
N ALA A 382 6.67 -11.83 16.60
CA ALA A 382 5.47 -11.45 15.87
C ALA A 382 5.73 -11.45 14.35
N SER A 383 4.78 -11.93 13.56
CA SER A 383 4.80 -11.85 12.10
C SER A 383 3.39 -11.82 11.54
N GLY A 384 3.01 -10.70 10.94
CA GLY A 384 1.68 -10.51 10.35
C GLY A 384 0.54 -10.72 11.36
N THR A 385 0.75 -10.34 12.62
CA THR A 385 -0.20 -10.58 13.71
C THR A 385 -1.39 -9.65 13.70
N ASN A 386 -1.24 -8.49 13.08
CA ASN A 386 -2.30 -7.49 13.07
C ASN A 386 -3.41 -7.90 12.11
N GLN A 387 -4.64 -7.60 12.51
CA GLN A 387 -5.80 -7.70 11.64
C GLN A 387 -5.61 -6.80 10.41
N LEU A 388 -6.10 -7.25 9.25
CA LEU A 388 -5.93 -6.51 8.00
C LEU A 388 -6.80 -5.25 8.03
N ASP A 389 -6.19 -4.07 8.06
CA ASP A 389 -6.86 -2.77 7.96
C ASP A 389 -6.99 -2.28 6.50
N PHE A 390 -6.42 -3.01 5.54
CA PHE A 390 -6.39 -2.66 4.12
C PHE A 390 -5.80 -1.28 3.82
N ARG A 391 -4.79 -0.84 4.58
CA ARG A 391 -4.14 0.49 4.49
C ARG A 391 -5.00 1.64 5.00
N TRP A 392 -6.06 1.36 5.75
CA TRP A 392 -6.91 2.37 6.37
C TRP A 392 -6.10 3.35 7.21
N SER A 393 -5.14 2.88 8.01
CA SER A 393 -4.28 3.74 8.84
C SER A 393 -3.50 4.76 8.02
N ASN A 394 -2.83 4.34 6.94
CA ASN A 394 -2.12 5.24 6.03
C ASN A 394 -3.07 6.19 5.29
N ALA A 395 -4.19 5.67 4.76
CA ALA A 395 -5.16 6.46 4.03
C ALA A 395 -5.80 7.53 4.90
N THR A 396 -6.04 7.22 6.17
CA THR A 396 -6.56 8.16 7.18
C THR A 396 -5.63 9.34 7.40
N VAL A 397 -4.31 9.10 7.55
CA VAL A 397 -3.35 10.20 7.70
C VAL A 397 -3.37 11.12 6.47
N ILE A 398 -3.35 10.54 5.28
CA ILE A 398 -3.38 11.29 4.01
C ILE A 398 -4.69 12.07 3.86
N ALA A 399 -5.83 11.44 4.14
CA ALA A 399 -7.14 12.08 4.06
C ALA A 399 -7.26 13.21 5.09
N ASN A 400 -6.84 12.98 6.33
CA ASN A 400 -6.86 13.99 7.39
C ASN A 400 -5.94 15.18 7.05
N ASP A 401 -4.76 14.96 6.47
CA ASP A 401 -3.90 16.06 5.98
C ASP A 401 -4.67 16.94 4.98
N ILE A 402 -5.36 16.31 4.01
CA ILE A 402 -6.13 17.02 2.96
C ILE A 402 -7.33 17.76 3.57
N ILE A 403 -8.10 17.10 4.44
CA ILE A 403 -9.26 17.69 5.12
C ILE A 403 -8.81 18.89 5.96
N GLN A 404 -7.70 18.73 6.70
CA GLN A 404 -7.14 19.80 7.52
C GLN A 404 -6.71 20.99 6.68
N GLY A 405 -6.00 20.78 5.56
CA GLY A 405 -5.62 21.86 4.66
C GLY A 405 -6.84 22.52 3.98
N TYR A 406 -7.87 21.76 3.64
CA TYR A 406 -9.06 22.28 2.95
C TYR A 406 -9.92 23.18 3.85
N TYR A 407 -10.13 22.81 5.12
CA TYR A 407 -10.96 23.57 6.05
C TYR A 407 -10.19 24.59 6.90
N TYR A 408 -8.92 24.32 7.21
CA TYR A 408 -8.12 25.13 8.15
C TYR A 408 -6.81 25.65 7.55
N GLY A 409 -6.49 25.34 6.30
CA GLY A 409 -5.32 25.89 5.62
C GLY A 409 -5.47 27.39 5.39
N SER A 410 -4.41 28.16 5.64
CA SER A 410 -4.33 29.56 5.23
C SER A 410 -4.09 29.65 3.72
N ASP A 411 -4.61 30.72 3.10
CA ASP A 411 -4.25 31.11 1.73
C ASP A 411 -2.89 31.85 1.69
N GLU A 412 -2.29 32.12 2.86
CA GLU A 412 -0.98 32.75 3.01
C GLU A 412 0.06 31.71 3.45
N ASP A 413 1.19 31.65 2.74
CA ASP A 413 2.39 30.86 3.06
C ASP A 413 2.88 31.23 4.47
N VAL A 414 2.92 30.25 5.39
CA VAL A 414 3.60 30.39 6.70
C VAL A 414 5.06 29.99 6.59
#